data_AF-A0A392U0Y8-F1
#
_entry.id   AF-A0A392U0Y8-F1
#
_cell.length_a   1.000
_cell.length_b   1.000
_cell.length_c   1.000
_cell.angle_alpha   90.00
_cell.angle_beta   90.00
_cell.angle_gamma   90.00
#
_symmetry.space_group_name_H-M   'P 1'
#
loop_
_entity.id
_entity.type
_entity.pdbx_description
1 polymer ?
#
loop_
_entity_poly.entity_id
_entity_poly.type
_entity_poly.pdbx_seq_one_letter_code
_entity_poly.pdbx_strand_id
1 'polypeptide(L)' 'MIKEGVLQDVEAIFGVHIDHTTSTGAIASVPGPFTAAGCIFEAKIVGVGGHAALPHQTVDP' A
#
# COMPACT_ATOMS: atom_id res chain seq x y z
N MET A 1 0.09 7.57 -15.64
CA MET A 1 0.43 8.94 -15.18
C MET A 1 1.92 9.26 -15.22
N ILE A 2 2.76 8.83 -14.25
CA ILE A 2 4.20 9.19 -14.29
C ILE A 2 4.89 8.65 -15.56
N LYS A 3 4.68 7.36 -15.86
CA LYS A 3 5.21 6.73 -17.10
C LYS A 3 4.64 7.33 -18.40
N GLU A 4 3.51 8.02 -18.31
CA GLU A 4 2.89 8.72 -19.45
C GLU A 4 3.45 10.13 -19.64
N GLY A 5 4.45 10.54 -18.86
CA GLY A 5 5.14 11.82 -19.01
C GLY A 5 4.42 13.02 -18.41
N VAL A 6 3.40 12.82 -17.56
CA VAL A 6 2.60 13.93 -17.01
C VAL A 6 3.40 14.90 -16.12
N LEU A 7 4.58 14.48 -15.64
CA LEU A 7 5.47 15.31 -14.83
C LEU A 7 6.62 15.92 -15.64
N GLN A 8 6.63 15.79 -16.97
CA GLN A 8 7.65 16.40 -17.82
C GLN A 8 7.58 17.93 -17.74
N ASP A 9 8.73 18.58 -17.58
CA ASP A 9 8.87 20.06 -17.52
C ASP A 9 8.10 20.75 -16.38
N VAL A 10 7.78 20.03 -15.30
CA VAL A 10 7.16 20.58 -14.08
C VAL A 10 8.23 21.07 -13.10
N GLU A 11 8.12 22.33 -12.66
CA GLU A 11 9.06 22.95 -11.70
C GLU A 11 8.76 22.60 -10.23
N ALA A 12 7.49 22.40 -9.87
CA ALA A 12 7.07 22.08 -8.51
C ALA A 12 5.75 21.28 -8.48
N ILE A 13 5.59 20.44 -7.46
CA ILE A 13 4.38 19.60 -7.25
C ILE A 13 3.85 19.88 -5.84
N PHE A 14 2.55 20.14 -5.75
CA PHE A 14 1.83 20.30 -4.48
C PHE A 14 0.74 19.24 -4.39
N GLY A 15 0.59 18.64 -3.22
CA GLY A 15 -0.46 17.67 -2.90
C GLY A 15 -1.05 17.97 -1.53
N VAL A 16 -2.34 17.70 -1.37
CA VAL A 16 -3.06 17.91 -0.10
C VAL A 16 -3.80 16.62 0.25
N HIS A 17 -3.80 16.28 1.53
CA HIS A 17 -4.60 15.20 2.08
C HIS A 17 -5.48 15.78 3.20
N ILE A 18 -6.72 15.34 3.30
CA ILE A 18 -7.58 15.70 4.42
C ILE A 18 -7.26 14.77 5.58
N ASP A 19 -6.78 15.35 6.67
CA ASP A 19 -6.45 14.64 7.89
C ASP A 19 -7.38 15.07 9.02
N HIS A 20 -8.02 14.10 9.65
CA HIS A 20 -8.98 14.35 10.73
C HIS A 20 -8.29 14.69 12.06
N THR A 21 -6.97 14.47 12.19
CA THR A 21 -6.21 14.82 13.38
C THR A 21 -5.71 16.27 13.37
N THR A 22 -5.71 16.91 12.21
CA THR A 22 -5.39 18.33 12.06
C THR A 22 -6.65 19.18 12.24
N SER A 23 -6.58 20.22 13.07
CA SER A 23 -7.70 21.13 13.33
C SER A 23 -8.26 21.75 12.05
N THR A 24 -9.59 21.80 11.92
CA THR A 24 -10.26 22.46 10.79
C THR A 24 -9.80 23.91 10.62
N GLY A 25 -9.43 24.26 9.39
CA GLY A 25 -8.92 25.59 9.05
C GLY A 25 -7.40 25.76 9.22
N ALA A 26 -6.69 24.75 9.72
CA ALA A 26 -5.24 24.72 9.78
C ALA A 26 -4.64 23.97 8.58
N ILE A 27 -3.40 24.33 8.23
CA ILE A 27 -2.56 23.62 7.25
C ILE A 27 -1.28 23.20 7.96
N ALA A 28 -0.92 21.93 7.85
CA ALA A 28 0.32 21.37 8.37
C ALA A 28 1.24 20.92 7.22
N SER A 29 2.55 21.12 7.37
CA SER A 29 3.57 20.61 6.45
C SER A 29 4.88 20.34 7.19
N VAL A 30 5.67 19.40 6.71
CA VAL A 30 6.98 19.04 7.25
C VAL A 30 7.98 18.96 6.10
N PRO A 31 9.17 19.58 6.20
CA PRO A 31 10.21 19.45 5.18
C PRO A 31 10.85 18.06 5.22
N GLY A 32 11.17 17.52 4.04
CA GLY A 32 11.80 16.20 3.92
C GLY A 32 10.79 15.04 3.93
N PRO A 33 11.25 13.80 4.24
CA PRO A 33 10.37 12.62 4.25
C PRO A 33 9.27 12.73 5.31
N PHE A 34 8.02 12.53 4.90
CA PHE A 34 6.85 12.63 5.79
C PHE A 34 6.15 11.29 6.04
N THR A 35 6.07 10.41 5.03
CA THR A 35 5.37 9.12 5.12
C THR A 35 6.30 7.95 4.82
N ALA A 36 5.95 6.76 5.28
CA ALA A 36 6.66 5.53 4.94
C ALA A 36 6.34 5.09 3.49
N ALA A 37 7.32 4.45 2.84
CA ALA A 37 7.08 3.73 1.59
C ALA A 37 6.33 2.43 1.89
N GLY A 38 5.17 2.24 1.28
CA GLY A 38 4.39 1.00 1.36
C GLY A 38 4.53 0.16 0.09
N CYS A 39 4.46 -1.17 0.24
CA CYS A 39 4.27 -2.09 -0.88
C CYS A 39 3.11 -3.04 -0.57
N ILE A 40 2.54 -3.61 -1.63
CA ILE A 40 1.50 -4.63 -1.55
C ILE A 40 2.02 -5.84 -2.30
N PHE A 41 1.87 -7.02 -1.70
CA PHE A 41 2.13 -8.28 -2.38
C PHE A 41 1.00 -9.25 -2.09
N GLU A 42 0.85 -10.23 -2.97
CA GLU A 42 -0.08 -11.34 -2.81
C GLU A 42 0.73 -12.63 -2.76
N ALA A 43 0.40 -13.49 -1.80
CA ALA A 43 0.98 -14.82 -1.69
C ALA A 43 -0.14 -15.85 -1.78
N LYS A 44 -0.01 -16.76 -2.75
CA LYS A 44 -0.90 -17.92 -2.88
C LYS A 44 -0.22 -19.13 -2.29
N ILE A 45 -0.80 -19.67 -1.22
CA ILE A 45 -0.30 -20.88 -0.57
C ILE A 45 -1.15 -22.03 -1.12
N VAL A 46 -0.49 -23.05 -1.65
CA VAL A 46 -1.14 -24.19 -2.31
C VAL A 46 -0.78 -25.46 -1.57
N GLY A 47 -1.78 -26.02 -0.90
CA GLY A 47 -1.68 -27.30 -0.22
C GLY A 47 -2.18 -28.45 -1.09
N VAL A 48 -2.37 -29.60 -0.45
CA VAL A 48 -2.93 -30.81 -1.04
C VAL A 48 -4.10 -31.26 -0.17
N GLY A 49 -5.32 -31.16 -0.71
CA GLY A 49 -6.53 -31.56 0.01
C GLY A 49 -6.69 -33.08 0.12
N GLY A 50 -7.61 -33.51 1.00
CA GLY A 50 -7.94 -34.92 1.20
C GLY A 50 -9.07 -35.10 2.22
N HIS A 51 -9.26 -36.32 2.71
CA HIS A 51 -10.32 -36.58 3.68
C HIS A 51 -9.98 -35.95 5.04
N ALA A 52 -10.88 -35.13 5.59
CA ALA A 52 -10.66 -34.42 6.85
C ALA A 52 -10.34 -35.34 8.06
N ALA A 53 -10.74 -36.61 8.03
CA ALA A 53 -10.41 -37.59 9.07
C ALA A 53 -8.99 -38.17 8.95
N LEU A 54 -8.28 -37.92 7.84
CA LEU A 54 -6.95 -38.48 7.52
C LEU A 54 -5.93 -37.36 7.21
N PRO A 55 -5.66 -36.43 8.15
CA PRO A 55 -4.82 -35.25 7.91
C PRO A 55 -3.35 -35.59 7.58
N HIS A 56 -2.86 -36.77 8.00
CA HIS A 56 -1.53 -37.26 7.64
C HIS A 56 -1.37 -37.58 6.14
N GLN A 57 -2.47 -37.58 5.38
CA GLN A 57 -2.48 -37.75 3.93
C GLN A 57 -2.63 -36.43 3.16
N THR A 58 -2.76 -35.29 3.86
CA THR A 58 -2.95 -33.97 3.27
C THR A 58 -1.74 -33.07 3.52
N VAL A 59 -1.64 -31.98 2.75
CA VAL A 59 -0.77 -30.84 3.07
C VAL A 59 -1.70 -29.67 3.30
N ASP A 60 -2.04 -29.41 4.56
CA ASP A 60 -2.91 -28.29 4.95
C ASP A 60 -2.11 -26.98 4.79
N PRO A 61 -2.50 -26.10 3.84
CA PRO A 61 -1.74 -24.89 3.50
C PRO A 61 -1.84 -23.76 4.52
#